data_AF-A0A6L9YY27-F1
#
_entry.id   AF-A0A6L9YY27-F1
#
_cell.length_a   1.000
_cell.length_b   1.000
_cell.length_c   1.000
_cell.angle_alpha   90.00
_cell.angle_beta   90.00
_cell.angle_gamma   90.00
#
_symmetry.space_group_name_H-M   'P 1'
#
loop_
_entity.id
_entity.type
_entity.pdbx_description
1 polymer ?
#
loop_
_entity_poly.entity_id
_entity_poly.type
_entity_poly.pdbx_seq_one_letter_code
_entity_poly.pdbx_strand_id
1 'polypeptide(L)' 'MTIIFQLLLTALVLLSFVLVVGVPVAYATPQNWEQSKRLLWLGSGVWVLLVLLVGALNFLVV' A
#
# COMPACT_ATOMS: atom_id res chain seq x y z
N MET A 1 -20.78 2.65 6.50
CA MET A 1 -19.63 2.23 5.67
C MET A 1 -18.64 3.35 5.41
N THR A 2 -19.06 4.62 5.48
CA THR A 2 -18.22 5.81 5.22
C THR A 2 -16.95 5.91 6.07
N ILE A 3 -17.03 5.69 7.39
CA ILE A 3 -15.83 5.78 8.27
C ILE A 3 -14.79 4.71 7.89
N ILE A 4 -15.24 3.46 7.66
CA ILE A 4 -14.34 2.35 7.26
C ILE A 4 -13.72 2.66 5.90
N PHE A 5 -14.51 3.11 4.93
CA PHE A 5 -14.02 3.52 3.61
C PHE A 5 -12.96 4.63 3.70
N GLN A 6 -13.22 5.69 4.47
CA GLN A 6 -12.29 6.80 4.65
C GLN A 6 -10.98 6.36 5.30
N LEU A 7 -11.03 5.49 6.32
CA LEU A 7 -9.84 4.95 6.95
C LEU A 7 -9.01 4.10 5.99
N LEU A 8 -9.64 3.21 5.21
CA LEU A 8 -8.94 2.37 4.24
C LEU A 8 -8.37 3.18 3.07
N LEU A 9 -9.09 4.19 2.59
CA LEU A 9 -8.59 5.12 1.58
C LEU A 9 -7.39 5.92 2.11
N THR A 10 -7.46 6.40 3.35
CA THR A 10 -6.33 7.10 3.99
C THR A 10 -5.12 6.18 4.14
N ALA A 11 -5.34 4.93 4.58
CA ALA A 11 -4.28 3.93 4.68
C ALA A 11 -3.65 3.63 3.32
N LEU A 12 -4.47 3.51 2.26
CA LEU A 12 -3.99 3.32 0.88
C LEU A 12 -3.11 4.49 0.43
N VAL A 13 -3.51 5.74 0.70
CA VAL A 13 -2.72 6.93 0.38
C VAL A 13 -1.39 6.94 1.12
N LEU A 14 -1.40 6.70 2.44
CA LEU A 14 -0.18 6.66 3.25
C LEU A 14 0.78 5.56 2.80
N LEU A 15 0.26 4.34 2.57
CA LEU A 15 1.07 3.24 2.08
C LEU A 15 1.64 3.54 0.69
N SER A 16 0.84 4.16 -0.20
CA SER A 16 1.32 4.59 -1.52
C SER A 16 2.48 5.55 -1.40
N PHE A 17 2.39 6.55 -0.51
CA PHE A 17 3.48 7.49 -0.27
C PHE A 17 4.76 6.78 0.22
N VAL A 18 4.62 5.83 1.16
CA VAL A 18 5.74 5.01 1.63
C VAL A 18 6.35 4.20 0.49
N LEU A 19 5.54 3.56 -0.37
CA LEU A 19 6.04 2.75 -1.49
C LEU A 19 6.70 3.61 -2.57
N VAL A 20 6.17 4.79 -2.88
CA VAL A 20 6.74 5.73 -3.86
C VAL A 20 8.18 6.10 -3.50
N VAL A 21 8.48 6.29 -2.20
CA VAL A 21 9.84 6.58 -1.74
C VAL A 21 10.63 5.30 -1.49
N GLY A 22 10.02 4.31 -0.84
CA GLY A 22 10.69 3.09 -0.38
C GLY A 22 11.15 2.17 -1.50
N VAL A 23 10.38 2.04 -2.58
CA VAL A 23 10.72 1.20 -3.75
C VAL A 23 12.03 1.63 -4.41
N PRO A 24 12.18 2.89 -4.89
CA PRO A 24 13.42 3.31 -5.54
C PRO A 24 14.62 3.29 -4.59
N VAL A 25 14.42 3.66 -3.31
CA VAL A 25 15.49 3.61 -2.29
C VAL A 25 15.96 2.16 -2.08
N ALA A 26 15.04 1.21 -1.94
CA ALA A 26 15.37 -0.20 -1.76
C ALA A 26 16.07 -0.80 -3.00
N TYR A 27 15.69 -0.39 -4.20
CA TYR A 27 16.36 -0.85 -5.43
C TYR A 27 17.77 -0.28 -5.61
N ALA A 28 18.03 0.93 -5.10
CA ALA A 28 19.34 1.56 -5.19
C ALA A 28 20.29 1.20 -4.02
N THR A 29 19.78 0.62 -2.93
CA THR A 29 20.59 0.30 -1.73
C THR A 29 21.20 -1.10 -1.85
N PRO A 30 22.54 -1.25 -1.89
CA PRO A 30 23.19 -2.54 -2.10
C PRO A 30 23.18 -3.45 -0.86
N GLN A 31 23.05 -2.88 0.34
CA GLN A 31 22.89 -3.62 1.59
C GLN A 31 21.44 -4.00 1.84
N ASN A 32 21.20 -5.12 2.51
CA ASN A 32 19.87 -5.54 3.00
C ASN A 32 18.82 -5.77 1.90
N TRP A 33 19.25 -6.14 0.69
CA TRP A 33 18.36 -6.42 -0.43
C TRP A 33 17.32 -7.51 -0.09
N GLU A 34 17.72 -8.64 0.51
CA GLU A 34 16.79 -9.74 0.82
C GLU A 34 15.65 -9.31 1.77
N GLN A 35 15.97 -8.53 2.79
CA GLN A 35 14.96 -7.97 3.69
C GLN A 35 14.05 -6.97 2.97
N SER A 36 14.65 -6.06 2.18
CA SER A 36 13.91 -5.04 1.44
C SER A 36 12.98 -5.67 0.42
N LYS A 37 13.44 -6.69 -0.32
CA LYS A 37 12.64 -7.47 -1.27
C LYS A 37 11.42 -8.09 -0.61
N ARG A 38 11.57 -8.69 0.58
CA ARG A 38 10.42 -9.24 1.34
C ARG A 38 9.42 -8.15 1.72
N LEU A 39 9.90 -7.00 2.20
CA LEU A 39 9.05 -5.87 2.55
C LEU A 39 8.34 -5.27 1.33
N LEU A 40 8.99 -5.20 0.17
CA LEU A 40 8.40 -4.74 -1.08
C LEU A 40 7.29 -5.69 -1.57
N TRP A 41 7.49 -7.00 -1.47
CA TRP A 41 6.46 -7.99 -1.79
C TRP A 41 5.25 -7.87 -0.88
N LEU A 42 5.48 -7.77 0.44
CA LEU A 42 4.41 -7.58 1.41
C LEU A 42 3.66 -6.26 1.16
N GLY A 43 4.41 -5.16 1.00
CA GLY A 43 3.85 -3.83 0.75
C GLY A 43 3.00 -3.78 -0.52
N SER A 44 3.48 -4.40 -1.60
CA SER A 44 2.74 -4.52 -2.86
C SER A 44 1.45 -5.33 -2.69
N GLY A 45 1.53 -6.47 -1.99
CA GLY A 45 0.35 -7.29 -1.71
C GLY A 45 -0.71 -6.57 -0.88
N VAL A 46 -0.29 -5.86 0.18
CA VAL A 46 -1.19 -5.05 1.01
C VAL A 46 -1.78 -3.90 0.20
N TRP A 47 -0.99 -3.25 -0.65
CA TRP A 47 -1.46 -2.16 -1.50
C TRP A 47 -2.56 -2.62 -2.47
N VAL A 48 -2.36 -3.74 -3.17
CA VAL A 48 -3.38 -4.31 -4.07
C VAL A 48 -4.65 -4.66 -3.31
N LEU A 49 -4.51 -5.29 -2.15
CA LEU A 49 -5.66 -5.64 -1.29
C LEU A 49 -6.44 -4.39 -0.87
N LEU A 50 -5.75 -3.31 -0.48
CA LEU A 50 -6.40 -2.04 -0.13
C LEU A 50 -7.14 -1.42 -1.32
N VAL A 51 -6.56 -1.46 -2.53
CA VAL A 51 -7.24 -0.98 -3.75
C VAL A 51 -8.55 -1.75 -3.98
N LEU A 52 -8.52 -3.08 -3.90
CA LEU A 52 -9.70 -3.91 -4.07
C LEU A 52 -10.77 -3.63 -3.01
N LEU A 53 -10.36 -3.51 -1.74
CA LEU A 53 -11.29 -3.18 -0.64
C LEU A 53 -11.93 -1.81 -0.83
N VAL A 54 -11.14 -0.78 -1.14
CA VAL A 54 -11.67 0.57 -1.38
C VAL A 54 -12.62 0.57 -2.58
N GLY A 55 -12.25 -0.10 -3.68
CA GLY A 55 -13.10 -0.23 -4.86
C GLY A 55 -14.42 -0.94 -4.56
N ALA A 56 -14.40 -2.02 -3.78
CA ALA A 56 -15.60 -2.74 -3.37
C ALA A 56 -16.48 -1.92 -2.41
N LEU A 57 -15.88 -1.24 -1.44
CA LEU A 57 -16.61 -0.40 -0.48
C LEU A 57 -17.20 0.86 -1.10
N ASN A 58 -16.69 1.29 -2.26
CA ASN A 58 -17.23 2.42 -3.00
C ASN A 58 -18.74 2.24 -3.30
N PHE A 59 -19.18 1.01 -3.63
CA PHE A 59 -20.59 0.68 -3.88
C PHE A 59 -21.51 0.79 -2.65
N LEU A 60 -20.94 0.95 -1.45
CA LEU A 60 -21.69 1.05 -0.20
C LEU A 60 -21.68 2.47 0.39
N VAL A 61 -21.02 3.42 -0.30
CA VAL A 61 -20.83 4.80 0.17
C VAL A 61 -21.28 5.82 -0.87
N VAL A 62 -21.13 5.49 -2.16
CA VAL A 62 -21.62 6.28 -3.31
C VAL A 62 -22.93 5.66 -3.80
#